data_AF-X1PDT1-F1
#
_entry.id   AF-X1PDT1-F1
#
_cell.length_a   1.000
_cell.length_b   1.000
_cell.length_c   1.000
_cell.angle_alpha   90.00
_cell.angle_beta   90.00
_cell.angle_gamma   90.00
#
_symmetry.space_group_name_H-M   'P 1'
#
loop_
_entity.id
_entity.type
_entity.pdbx_description
1 polymer ?
#
loop_
_entity_poly.entity_id
_entity_poly.type
_entity_poly.pdbx_seq_one_letter_code
_entity_poly.pdbx_strand_id
1 'polypeptide(L)' 'MAEITVRQEEIEVKGNRLFVTQIPTATSGCWYTVHDLFEMWAAVAIDLDGTVLGWRNPPDEEHRAAIEEAIKKAFDIPG' A
#
# COMPACT_ATOMS: atom_id res chain seq x y z
N MET A 1 23.78 -13.70 -4.33
CA MET A 1 22.42 -13.18 -4.56
C MET A 1 22.49 -11.67 -4.41
N ALA A 2 21.75 -10.91 -5.23
CA ALA A 2 21.61 -9.48 -4.99
C ALA A 2 20.73 -9.26 -3.76
N GLU A 3 21.11 -8.33 -2.89
CA GLU A 3 20.24 -7.86 -1.81
C GLU A 3 19.13 -6.99 -2.41
N ILE A 4 17.90 -7.21 -1.97
CA ILE A 4 16.75 -6.39 -2.36
C ILE A 4 16.23 -5.75 -1.08
N THR A 5 16.31 -4.43 -1.00
CA THR A 5 15.75 -3.63 0.09
C THR A 5 14.37 -3.14 -0.31
N VAL A 6 13.38 -3.34 0.56
CA VAL A 6 12.02 -2.81 0.40
C VAL A 6 11.72 -1.81 1.51
N ARG A 7 10.93 -0.78 1.19
CA ARG A 7 10.44 0.19 2.18
C ARG A 7 9.16 -0.35 2.80
N GLN A 8 9.08 -0.36 4.12
CA GLN A 8 7.88 -0.68 4.87
C GLN A 8 7.52 0.51 5.75
N GLU A 9 6.23 0.83 5.79
CA GLU A 9 5.66 1.85 6.65
C GLU A 9 4.53 1.28 7.50
N GLU A 10 4.26 1.95 8.60
CA GLU A 10 3.09 1.68 9.42
C GLU A 10 2.01 2.73 9.15
N ILE A 11 0.77 2.28 9.01
CA ILE A 11 -0.39 3.15 8.85
C ILE A 11 -1.46 2.84 9.89
N GLU A 12 -2.21 3.87 10.29
CA GLU A 12 -3.39 3.72 11.13
C GLU A 12 -4.64 4.01 10.31
N VAL A 13 -5.53 3.03 10.22
CA VAL A 13 -6.79 3.15 9.49
C VAL A 13 -7.93 2.77 10.41
N LYS A 14 -8.76 3.75 10.77
CA LYS A 14 -9.95 3.57 11.64
C LYS A 14 -9.64 2.84 12.96
N GLY A 15 -8.50 3.15 13.58
CA GLY A 15 -8.06 2.53 14.82
C GLY A 15 -7.39 1.16 14.65
N ASN A 16 -7.25 0.66 13.42
CA ASN A 16 -6.46 -0.53 13.11
C ASN A 16 -5.04 -0.13 12.68
N ARG A 17 -4.04 -0.73 13.32
CA ARG A 17 -2.63 -0.59 12.96
C ARG A 17 -2.27 -1.62 11.89
N LEU A 18 -1.90 -1.14 10.70
CA LEU A 18 -1.53 -1.96 9.55
C LEU A 18 -0.10 -1.64 9.14
N PHE A 19 0.54 -2.59 8.47
CA PHE A 19 1.82 -2.44 7.83
C PHE A 19 1.65 -2.45 6.32
N VAL A 20 2.44 -1.62 5.64
CA VAL A 20 2.44 -1.50 4.19
C VAL A 20 3.86 -1.68 3.70
N THR A 21 4.07 -2.69 2.86
CA THR A 21 5.36 -2.90 2.19
C THR A 21 5.25 -2.47 0.73
N GLN A 22 6.15 -1.58 0.30
CA GLN A 22 6.27 -1.16 -1.09
C GLN A 22 7.04 -2.23 -1.87
N ILE A 23 6.37 -2.81 -2.86
CA ILE A 23 6.94 -3.78 -3.79
C ILE A 23 7.26 -3.04 -5.10
N PRO A 24 8.56 -2.81 -5.38
CA PRO A 24 8.97 -2.13 -6.59
C PRO A 24 8.59 -2.96 -7.82
N THR A 25 7.96 -2.33 -8.80
CA THR A 25 7.62 -2.97 -10.07
C THR A 25 8.53 -2.49 -11.20
N ALA A 26 8.74 -3.34 -12.20
CA ALA A 26 9.49 -3.00 -13.40
C ALA A 26 8.73 -2.03 -14.33
N THR A 27 7.42 -1.89 -14.14
CA THR A 27 6.52 -1.00 -14.90
C THR A 27 6.00 0.09 -13.98
N SER A 28 5.81 1.31 -14.50
CA SER A 28 5.44 2.54 -13.78
C SER A 28 4.35 2.31 -12.72
N GLY A 29 4.66 2.77 -11.50
CA GLY A 29 3.88 2.55 -10.27
C GLY A 29 4.59 1.65 -9.26
N CYS A 30 3.89 1.35 -8.17
CA CYS A 30 4.31 0.38 -7.16
C CYS A 30 3.11 -0.41 -6.66
N TRP A 31 3.34 -1.67 -6.25
CA TRP A 31 2.37 -2.39 -5.43
C TRP A 31 2.64 -2.12 -3.97
N TYR A 32 1.58 -1.94 -3.19
CA TYR A 32 1.62 -1.76 -1.75
C TYR A 32 0.85 -2.91 -1.12
N THR A 33 1.56 -3.84 -0.49
CA THR A 33 0.93 -4.97 0.22
C THR A 33 0.51 -4.50 1.60
N VAL A 34 -0.76 -4.64 1.93
CA VAL A 34 -1.35 -4.25 3.21
C VAL A 34 -1.51 -5.50 4.06
N HIS A 35 -0.92 -5.48 5.24
CA HIS A 35 -0.88 -6.63 6.13
C HIS A 35 -0.84 -6.22 7.59
N ASP A 36 -1.07 -7.16 8.49
CA ASP A 36 -0.78 -6.99 9.91
C ASP A 36 0.42 -7.88 10.32
N LEU A 37 0.53 -8.19 11.61
CA LEU A 37 1.60 -9.06 12.13
C LEU A 37 1.44 -10.54 11.76
N PHE A 38 0.27 -10.96 11.30
CA PHE A 38 -0.11 -12.37 11.15
C PHE A 38 -0.55 -12.73 9.72
N GLU A 39 -1.14 -11.80 8.97
CA GLU A 39 -1.67 -12.09 7.64
C GLU A 39 -1.53 -10.91 6.65
N MET A 40 -1.37 -11.25 5.36
CA MET A 40 -1.49 -10.28 4.27
C MET A 40 -2.93 -10.25 3.77
N TRP A 41 -3.53 -9.07 3.76
CA TRP A 41 -4.96 -8.91 3.52
C TRP A 41 -5.21 -8.54 2.05
N ALA A 42 -4.47 -7.56 1.55
CA ALA A 42 -4.74 -6.94 0.27
C ALA A 42 -3.46 -6.37 -0.37
N ALA A 43 -3.55 -6.02 -1.63
CA ALA A 43 -2.53 -5.20 -2.27
C ALA A 43 -3.17 -4.17 -3.20
N VAL A 44 -2.61 -2.97 -3.24
CA VAL A 44 -3.05 -1.89 -4.13
C VAL A 44 -1.92 -1.46 -5.04
N ALA A 45 -2.23 -1.24 -6.32
CA ALA A 45 -1.32 -0.64 -7.27
C ALA A 45 -1.61 0.87 -7.35
N ILE A 46 -0.59 1.69 -7.08
CA ILE A 46 -0.67 3.14 -7.16
C ILE A 46 0.45 3.62 -8.08
N ASP A 47 0.09 4.44 -9.08
CA ASP A 47 1.06 5.05 -9.98
C ASP A 47 1.80 6.22 -9.30
N LEU A 48 2.87 6.71 -9.92
CA LEU A 48 3.71 7.77 -9.37
C LEU A 48 3.00 9.11 -9.20
N ASP A 49 1.88 9.32 -9.89
CA ASP A 49 1.03 10.51 -9.80
C ASP A 49 -0.08 10.38 -8.73
N GLY A 50 -0.12 9.26 -8.00
CA GLY A 50 -1.15 8.98 -7.00
C GLY A 50 -2.39 8.27 -7.53
N THR A 51 -2.47 8.03 -8.84
CA THR A 51 -3.61 7.30 -9.44
C THR A 51 -3.63 5.87 -8.95
N VAL A 52 -4.73 5.47 -8.33
CA VAL A 52 -4.97 4.08 -7.93
C VAL A 52 -5.34 3.28 -9.18
N LEU A 53 -4.47 2.36 -9.58
CA LEU A 53 -4.63 1.54 -10.79
C LEU A 53 -5.52 0.31 -10.53
N GLY A 54 -5.56 -0.18 -9.28
CA GLY A 54 -6.43 -1.27 -8.90
C GLY A 54 -6.01 -2.00 -7.63
N TRP A 55 -6.86 -2.92 -7.22
CA TRP A 55 -6.69 -3.72 -6.01
C TRP A 55 -6.66 -5.21 -6.31
N ARG A 56 -5.88 -5.93 -5.51
CA ARG A 56 -5.98 -7.37 -5.32
C ARG A 56 -6.55 -7.63 -3.93
N ASN A 57 -7.67 -8.35 -3.89
CA ASN A 57 -8.44 -8.63 -2.68
C ASN A 57 -8.80 -7.33 -1.91
N PRO A 58 -9.54 -6.39 -2.54
CA PRO A 58 -9.85 -5.12 -1.92
C PRO A 58 -10.62 -5.31 -0.60
N PRO A 59 -10.36 -4.47 0.41
CA PRO A 59 -11.24 -4.37 1.57
C PRO A 59 -12.57 -3.71 1.17
N ASP A 60 -13.50 -3.56 2.11
CA ASP A 60 -14.73 -2.81 1.84
C ASP A 60 -14.45 -1.36 1.43
N GLU A 61 -15.44 -0.72 0.83
CA GLU A 61 -15.30 0.61 0.21
C GLU A 61 -14.83 1.69 1.20
N GLU A 62 -15.28 1.61 2.45
CA GLU A 62 -14.95 2.59 3.48
C GLU A 62 -13.49 2.43 3.95
N HIS A 63 -13.00 1.19 4.08
CA HIS A 63 -11.59 0.93 4.41
C HIS A 63 -10.68 1.18 3.22
N ARG A 64 -11.15 0.92 1.99
CA ARG A 64 -10.37 1.08 0.77
C ARG A 64 -9.86 2.51 0.61
N ALA A 65 -10.76 3.50 0.65
CA ALA A 65 -10.39 4.91 0.53
C ALA A 65 -9.44 5.36 1.66
N ALA A 66 -9.71 4.94 2.90
CA ALA A 66 -8.88 5.29 4.04
C ALA A 66 -7.46 4.71 3.95
N ILE A 67 -7.32 3.49 3.41
CA ILE A 67 -6.01 2.86 3.19
C ILE A 67 -5.26 3.55 2.03
N GLU A 68 -5.93 3.87 0.92
CA GLU A 68 -5.30 4.59 -0.20
C GLU A 68 -4.67 5.91 0.26
N GLU A 69 -5.44 6.72 0.99
CA GLU A 69 -4.98 8.00 1.54
C GLU A 69 -3.82 7.82 2.54
N ALA A 70 -3.91 6.82 3.42
CA ALA A 70 -2.85 6.54 4.39
C ALA A 70 -1.55 6.09 3.72
N ILE A 71 -1.63 5.28 2.66
CA ILE A 71 -0.46 4.85 1.86
C ILE A 71 0.16 6.05 1.17
N LYS A 72 -0.63 6.86 0.46
CA LYS A 72 -0.10 8.04 -0.23
C LYS A 72 0.65 8.96 0.73
N LYS A 73 0.06 9.23 1.89
CA LYS A 73 0.69 10.02 2.95
C LYS A 73 1.98 9.40 3.49
N ALA A 74 1.99 8.09 3.77
CA ALA A 74 3.16 7.41 4.34
C ALA A 74 4.34 7.33 3.37
N PHE A 75 4.07 7.29 2.07
CA PHE A 75 5.08 7.14 1.01
C PHE A 75 5.34 8.43 0.22
N ASP A 76 4.82 9.57 0.68
CA ASP A 76 4.95 10.88 0.03
C ASP A 76 4.47 10.89 -1.44
N ILE A 77 3.43 10.12 -1.75
CA ILE A 77 2.80 10.06 -3.07
C ILE A 77 1.80 11.22 -3.19
N PRO A 78 1.76 11.95 -4.33
CA PRO A 78 0.76 12.99 -4.54
C PRO A 78 -0.70 12.48 -4.44
N GLY A 79 -1.60 13.38 -4.06
CA GLY A 79 -3.05 13.16 -4.05
C GLY A 79 -3.58 12.81 -2.67
#